data_AF-A0AA37RNC3-F1
#
_entry.id   AF-A0AA37RNC3-F1
#
_cell.length_a   1.000
_cell.length_b   1.000
_cell.length_c   1.000
_cell.angle_alpha   90.00
_cell.angle_beta   90.00
_cell.angle_gamma   90.00
#
_symmetry.space_group_name_H-M   'P 1'
#
loop_
_entity.id
_entity.type
_entity.pdbx_description
1 polymer ?
#
loop_
_entity_poly.entity_id
_entity_poly.type
_entity_poly.pdbx_seq_one_letter_code
_entity_poly.pdbx_strand_id
1 'polypeptide(L)' 'MYVGLLLVIVGQALLFRRLGLLLYAAFGWLVTASFVHWYEEPTLSRQFGSEYETYRHNVPAWLPSWRPSTSDVEG' A
#
# COMPACT_ATOMS: atom_id res chain seq x y z
N MET A 1 -2.76 6.62 -0.77
CA MET A 1 -2.38 7.55 -1.87
C MET A 1 -1.65 6.82 -3.01
N TYR A 2 -0.61 6.04 -2.72
CA TYR A 2 0.27 5.41 -3.74
C TYR A 2 -0.44 4.47 -4.72
N VAL A 3 -1.39 3.65 -4.26
CA VAL A 3 -2.16 2.74 -5.12
C VAL A 3 -2.96 3.52 -6.18
N GLY A 4 -3.53 4.67 -5.81
CA GLY A 4 -4.25 5.53 -6.76
C GLY A 4 -3.35 6.12 -7.83
N LEU A 5 -2.15 6.59 -7.44
CA LEU A 5 -1.14 7.07 -8.38
C LEU A 5 -0.70 5.97 -9.36
N LEU A 6 -0.46 4.74 -8.87
CA LEU A 6 -0.10 3.60 -9.70
C LEU A 6 -1.22 3.21 -10.68
N LEU A 7 -2.48 3.20 -10.22
CA LEU A 7 -3.63 2.95 -11.08
C LEU A 7 -3.74 3.96 -12.21
N VAL A 8 -3.47 5.25 -11.94
CA VAL A 8 -3.46 6.29 -12.97
C VAL A 8 -2.36 6.02 -14.00
N ILE A 9 -1.13 5.72 -13.57
CA ILE A 9 -0.01 5.46 -14.50
C ILE A 9 -0.28 4.21 -15.34
N VAL A 10 -0.83 3.14 -14.74
CA VAL A 10 -1.24 1.93 -15.48
C VAL A 10 -2.34 2.24 -16.49
N GLY A 11 -3.33 3.04 -16.10
CA GLY A 11 -4.39 3.52 -17.01
C GLY A 11 -3.80 4.29 -18.20
N GLN A 12 -2.84 5.19 -17.96
CA GLN A 12 -2.12 5.89 -19.04
C GLN A 12 -1.35 4.92 -19.93
N ALA A 13 -0.65 3.94 -19.35
CA ALA A 13 0.12 2.96 -20.11
C ALA A 13 -0.77 2.13 -21.06
N LEU A 14 -1.98 1.75 -20.59
CA LEU A 14 -2.98 1.04 -21.39
C LEU A 14 -3.57 1.94 -22.49
N LEU A 15 -3.93 3.19 -22.16
CA LEU A 15 -4.52 4.13 -23.10
C LEU A 15 -3.55 4.49 -24.24
N PHE A 16 -2.28 4.69 -23.91
CA PHE A 16 -1.22 5.05 -24.87
C PHE A 16 -0.46 3.83 -25.43
N ARG A 17 -0.81 2.60 -25.01
CA ARG A 17 -0.17 1.33 -25.41
C ARG A 17 1.36 1.34 -25.30
N ARG A 18 1.90 2.09 -24.32
CA ARG A 18 3.34 2.27 -24.12
C ARG A 18 3.84 1.42 -22.96
N LEU A 19 4.55 0.35 -23.29
CA LEU A 19 5.25 -0.53 -22.33
C LEU A 19 6.23 0.23 -21.42
N GLY A 20 6.82 1.33 -21.89
CA GLY A 20 7.71 2.17 -21.07
C GLY A 20 7.02 2.76 -19.83
N LEU A 21 5.72 3.08 -19.91
CA LEU A 21 4.95 3.57 -18.76
C LEU A 21 4.66 2.47 -17.75
N LEU A 22 4.54 1.21 -18.19
CA LEU A 22 4.42 0.07 -17.28
C LEU A 22 5.73 -0.16 -16.50
N LEU A 23 6.88 -0.03 -17.15
CA LEU A 23 8.18 -0.09 -16.46
C LEU A 23 8.34 1.03 -15.44
N TYR A 24 7.89 2.24 -15.78
CA TYR A 24 7.88 3.37 -14.85
C TYR A 24 6.94 3.12 -13.65
N ALA A 25 5.74 2.60 -13.90
CA ALA A 25 4.81 2.21 -12.84
C ALA A 25 5.40 1.12 -11.93
N ALA A 26 6.02 0.10 -12.51
CA ALA A 26 6.64 -0.99 -11.78
C ALA A 26 7.80 -0.48 -10.92
N PHE A 27 8.65 0.40 -11.45
CA PHE A 27 9.73 1.02 -10.69
C PHE A 27 9.18 1.88 -9.55
N GLY A 28 8.18 2.72 -9.82
CA GLY A 28 7.53 3.55 -8.80
C GLY A 28 6.88 2.71 -7.69
N TRP A 29 6.23 1.60 -8.06
CA TRP A 29 5.69 0.63 -7.10
C TRP A 29 6.79 0.01 -6.26
N LEU A 30 7.91 -0.40 -6.85
CA LEU A 30 9.02 -1.01 -6.13
C LEU A 30 9.63 -0.04 -5.11
N VAL A 31 9.82 1.22 -5.50
CA VAL A 31 10.33 2.28 -4.61
C VAL A 31 9.37 2.55 -3.46
N THR A 32 8.08 2.72 -3.75
CA THR A 32 7.08 2.95 -2.68
C THR A 32 6.90 1.73 -1.78
N ALA A 33 6.93 0.51 -2.33
CA ALA A 33 6.87 -0.72 -1.54
C ALA A 33 8.07 -0.88 -0.62
N SER A 34 9.26 -0.57 -1.12
CA SER A 34 10.47 -0.56 -0.31
C SER A 34 10.40 0.50 0.79
N PHE A 35 9.91 1.70 0.48
CA PHE A 35 9.78 2.79 1.45
C PHE A 35 8.76 2.47 2.56
N VAL A 36 7.59 1.94 2.20
CA VAL A 36 6.57 1.52 3.17
C VAL A 36 7.14 0.45 4.10
N HIS A 37 7.80 -0.57 3.55
CA HIS A 37 8.32 -1.69 4.35
C HIS A 37 9.49 -1.27 5.26
N TRP A 38 10.41 -0.44 4.79
CA TRP A 38 11.60 -0.06 5.56
C TRP A 38 11.45 1.20 6.41
N TYR A 39 10.48 2.06 6.12
CA TYR A 39 10.35 3.34 6.80
C TYR A 39 9.04 3.45 7.58
N GLU A 40 7.91 3.14 6.95
CA GLU A 40 6.60 3.26 7.59
C GLU A 40 6.40 2.15 8.64
N GLU A 41 6.57 0.89 8.28
CA GLU A 41 6.35 -0.23 9.22
C GLU A 41 7.19 -0.16 10.51
N PRO A 42 8.52 0.08 10.49
CA PRO A 42 9.29 0.20 11.73
C PRO A 42 8.98 1.48 12.52
N THR A 43 8.61 2.57 11.85
CA THR A 43 8.20 3.81 12.53
C THR A 43 6.86 3.63 13.24
N LEU A 44 5.87 3.06 12.54
CA LEU A 44 4.54 2.78 13.09
C LEU A 44 4.60 1.69 14.17
N SER A 45 5.40 0.64 13.99
CA SER A 45 5.64 -0.38 15.02
C SER A 45 6.25 0.24 16.29
N ARG A 46 7.19 1.19 16.16
CA ARG A 46 7.74 1.91 17.32
C ARG A 46 6.74 2.84 18.00
N GLN A 47 5.83 3.45 17.25
CA GLN A 47 4.92 4.47 17.76
C GLN A 47 3.63 3.88 18.35
N PHE A 48 3.14 2.75 17.81
CA PHE A 48 1.87 2.13 18.16
C PHE A 48 2.01 0.68 18.69
N GLY A 49 3.18 0.06 18.58
CA GLY A 49 3.47 -1.25 19.19
C GLY A 49 2.53 -2.37 18.74
N SER A 50 1.91 -3.06 19.70
CA SER A 50 1.07 -4.25 19.48
C SER A 50 -0.27 -3.96 18.78
N GLU A 51 -0.81 -2.74 18.91
CA GLU A 51 -2.01 -2.32 18.18
C GLU A 51 -1.74 -2.27 16.67
N TYR A 52 -0.54 -1.81 16.27
CA TYR A 52 -0.16 -1.76 14.87
C TYR A 52 0.05 -3.14 14.26
N GLU A 53 0.60 -4.10 15.02
CA GLU A 53 0.72 -5.49 14.54
C GLU A 53 -0.66 -6.12 14.28
N THR A 54 -1.62 -5.89 15.18
CA THR A 54 -3.01 -6.37 15.02
C THR A 54 -3.68 -5.71 13.82
N TYR A 55 -3.48 -4.39 13.65
CA TYR A 55 -3.99 -3.65 12.49
C TYR A 55 -3.38 -4.15 11.17
N ARG A 56 -2.05 -4.31 11.12
CA ARG A 56 -1.30 -4.79 9.95
C ARG A 56 -1.72 -6.20 9.53
N HIS A 57 -2.06 -7.07 10.48
CA HIS A 57 -2.56 -8.40 10.17
C HIS A 57 -3.93 -8.38 9.49
N ASN A 58 -4.78 -7.42 9.85
CA ASN A 58 -6.15 -7.30 9.34
C ASN A 58 -6.25 -6.46 8.06
N VAL A 59 -5.28 -5.57 7.82
CA VAL A 59 -5.30 -4.61 6.70
C VAL A 59 -4.04 -4.80 5.82
N PRO A 60 -4.13 -5.64 4.77
CA PRO A 60 -3.06 -5.73 3.77
C PRO A 60 -2.75 -4.36 3.15
N ALA A 61 -1.45 -4.04 3.03
CA ALA A 61 -1.00 -2.70 2.61
C ALA A 61 -1.33 -2.33 1.14
N TRP A 62 -1.47 -3.33 0.27
CA TRP A 62 -1.59 -3.12 -1.18
C TRP A 62 -2.96 -3.49 -1.75
N LEU A 63 -3.67 -4.41 -1.09
CA LEU A 63 -4.96 -4.88 -1.51
C LEU A 63 -6.02 -4.32 -0.56
N PRO A 64 -7.10 -3.72 -1.08
CA PRO A 64 -8.20 -3.32 -0.21
C PRO A 64 -8.74 -4.55 0.52
N SER A 65 -8.68 -4.52 1.85
CA SER A 65 -9.31 -5.55 2.67
C SER A 65 -10.83 -5.41 2.50
N TRP A 66 -11.47 -6.42 1.93
CA TRP A 66 -12.93 -6.47 1.82
C TRP A 66 -13.61 -6.96 3.10
N ARG A 67 -12.82 -7.28 4.13
CA ARG A 67 -13.33 -7.65 5.45
C ARG A 67 -13.34 -6.40 6.32
N PRO A 68 -14.47 -6.04 6.95
CA PRO A 68 -14.47 -4.97 7.95
C PRO A 68 -13.54 -5.38 9.09
N SER A 69 -12.56 -4.53 9.40
CA SER A 69 -11.74 -4.69 10.60
C SER A 69 -12.62 -4.39 11.81
N THR A 70 -13.05 -5.43 12.52
CA THR A 70 -13.79 -5.31 13.77
C THR A 70 -12.80 -4.95 14.89
N SER A 71 -12.45 -3.68 15.04
CA SER A 71 -11.63 -3.21 16.17
C SER A 71 -12.40 -2.45 17.24
N ASP A 72 -13.69 -2.12 17.03
CA ASP A 72 -14.41 -1.23 17.94
C ASP A 72 -15.88 -1.66 18.14
N VAL A 73 -16.11 -2.76 18.85
CA VAL A 73 -17.36 -3.00 19.59
C VAL A 73 -17.03 -3.82 20.83
N GLU A 74 -16.30 -3.24 21.80
CA GLU A 74 -16.33 -3.61 23.24
C GLU A 74 -15.28 -2.79 23.99
N GLY A 75 -15.74 -1.76 24.71
CA GLY A 75 -14.95 -0.86 25.55
C GLY A 75 -15.83 0.23 26.15
#